data_AF-K1WN59-F1
#
_entry.id   AF-K1WN59-F1
#
_cell.length_a   1.000
_cell.length_b   1.000
_cell.length_c   1.000
_cell.angle_alpha   90.00
_cell.angle_beta   90.00
_cell.angle_gamma   90.00
#
_symmetry.space_group_name_H-M   'P 1'
#
loop_
_entity.id
_entity.type
_entity.pdbx_description
1 polymer ?
#
loop_
_entity_poly.entity_id
_entity_poly.type
_entity_poly.pdbx_seq_one_letter_code
_entity_poly.pdbx_strand_id
1 'polypeptide(L)'
;MAGLVNYLFNTLSAAIFGTEAGEEEETMPTAYYDCDRYTPSTEDVLSVKDVLCKEFKLPLELVDSIIDFAEYWPRTTTCRTGGELHVRSGRSIENQFMLRSYPLGYIPNEDAPTICPMISTGNHEFPVMPAQPYNLNADILQHDNREEVFSRWTEASQIRGEHACRKIVFTIVSHDQGWGGSSADRGTYRGSYTWFDVGKETIHTCEDTSVVNRMNRDAFPVLLPRHGAPVEFEGNVPLACTVETTVPTVNSSSPDRFEHPLMPTMKSLQKNLTATRQSQEHKITWSFQDNIMNPDSVAGTDLESQGRGSETANGAFVKDMKVGDIVTVWAKARFPGWVNIVESVKIDVYYAV
;
A
#
# COMPACT_ATOMS: atom_id res chain seq x y z
N MET A 1 24.75 -4.55 -12.93
CA MET A 1 24.89 -3.08 -13.01
C MET A 1 25.38 -2.62 -14.38
N ALA A 2 26.64 -2.85 -14.80
CA ALA A 2 27.15 -2.33 -16.08
C ALA A 2 26.43 -2.84 -17.36
N GLY A 3 25.93 -4.09 -17.35
CA GLY A 3 25.29 -4.68 -18.52
C GLY A 3 23.91 -4.10 -18.88
N LEU A 4 23.10 -3.72 -17.88
CA LEU A 4 21.75 -3.19 -18.10
C LEU A 4 21.81 -1.73 -18.58
N VAL A 5 22.71 -0.94 -18.00
CA VAL A 5 22.96 0.45 -18.40
C VAL A 5 23.47 0.51 -19.85
N ASN A 6 24.43 -0.36 -20.21
CA ASN A 6 24.91 -0.46 -21.58
C ASN A 6 23.82 -0.92 -22.56
N TYR A 7 22.93 -1.83 -22.13
CA TYR A 7 21.83 -2.28 -22.97
C TYR A 7 20.82 -1.16 -23.22
N LEU A 8 20.41 -0.42 -22.18
CA LEU A 8 19.48 0.70 -22.30
C LEU A 8 20.09 1.83 -23.16
N PHE A 9 21.37 2.14 -22.95
CA PHE A 9 22.11 3.10 -23.77
C PHE A 9 22.14 2.70 -25.25
N ASN A 10 22.47 1.44 -25.54
CA ASN A 10 22.53 0.96 -26.93
C ASN A 10 21.16 0.93 -27.61
N THR A 11 20.10 0.53 -26.89
CA THR A 11 18.74 0.48 -27.45
C THR A 11 18.16 1.88 -27.67
N LEU A 12 18.33 2.81 -26.73
CA LEU A 12 17.89 4.19 -26.91
C LEU A 12 18.72 4.93 -27.96
N SER A 13 20.04 4.73 -27.97
CA SER A 13 20.92 5.33 -28.97
C SER A 13 20.58 4.86 -30.39
N ALA A 14 20.32 3.55 -30.57
CA ALA A 14 19.90 2.99 -31.86
C ALA A 14 18.52 3.53 -32.30
N ALA A 15 17.57 3.66 -31.36
CA ALA A 15 16.22 4.15 -31.65
C ALA A 15 16.18 5.66 -31.95
N ILE A 16 17.04 6.46 -31.32
CA ILE A 16 17.03 7.93 -31.42
C ILE A 16 17.95 8.44 -32.53
N PHE A 17 19.12 7.83 -32.71
CA PHE A 17 20.18 8.36 -33.58
C PHE A 17 20.44 7.55 -34.85
N GLY A 18 19.64 6.51 -35.13
CA GLY A 18 19.57 5.82 -36.43
C GLY A 18 20.93 5.62 -37.11
N THR A 19 21.67 4.59 -36.71
CA THR A 19 22.86 4.19 -37.47
C THR A 19 22.43 3.34 -38.66
N GLU A 20 22.50 3.91 -39.87
CA GLU A 20 22.40 3.16 -41.12
C GLU A 20 23.54 2.13 -41.21
N ALA A 21 23.24 0.85 -41.02
CA ALA A 21 24.04 -0.25 -41.56
C ALA A 21 23.23 -1.56 -41.62
N GLY A 22 22.90 -1.98 -42.85
CA GLY A 22 22.81 -3.38 -43.26
C GLY A 22 21.54 -4.15 -42.91
N GLU A 23 20.81 -4.54 -43.94
CA GLU A 23 19.70 -5.49 -43.92
C GLU A 23 20.13 -6.86 -43.33
N GLU A 24 19.73 -7.15 -42.09
CA GLU A 24 19.37 -8.50 -41.65
C GLU A 24 18.13 -8.37 -40.74
N GLU A 25 16.99 -8.77 -41.29
CA GLU A 25 15.68 -8.77 -40.64
C GLU A 25 15.63 -9.96 -39.65
N GLU A 26 16.43 -9.92 -38.59
CA GLU A 26 16.16 -10.76 -37.43
C GLU A 26 14.96 -10.14 -36.69
N THR A 27 13.81 -10.80 -36.82
CA THR A 27 12.60 -10.53 -36.04
C THR A 27 12.91 -10.66 -34.56
N MET A 28 13.41 -9.59 -33.94
CA MET A 28 13.59 -9.49 -32.51
C MET A 28 12.21 -9.58 -31.87
N PRO A 29 11.95 -10.57 -31.00
CA PRO A 29 10.68 -10.61 -30.30
C PRO A 29 10.63 -9.36 -29.43
N THR A 30 9.74 -8.44 -29.77
CA THR A 30 9.22 -7.41 -28.86
C THR A 30 8.42 -8.10 -27.76
N ALA A 31 9.06 -9.00 -27.02
CA ALA A 31 8.58 -9.45 -25.74
C ALA A 31 8.80 -8.25 -24.81
N TYR A 32 7.82 -7.36 -24.77
CA TYR A 32 7.64 -6.47 -23.63
C TYR A 32 7.76 -7.35 -22.40
N TYR A 33 8.89 -7.24 -21.70
CA TYR A 33 9.15 -8.03 -20.52
C TYR A 33 8.06 -7.74 -19.49
N ASP A 34 7.61 -8.78 -18.81
CA ASP A 34 6.63 -8.66 -17.75
C ASP A 34 7.13 -7.68 -16.68
N CYS A 35 6.39 -6.58 -16.47
CA CYS A 35 6.73 -5.44 -15.60
C CYS A 35 7.01 -5.88 -14.15
N ASP A 36 6.50 -7.04 -13.74
CA ASP A 36 6.66 -7.57 -12.39
C ASP A 36 8.06 -8.18 -12.08
N ARG A 37 8.99 -8.27 -13.05
CA ARG A 37 10.31 -8.93 -12.82
C ARG A 37 11.36 -8.09 -12.10
N TYR A 38 11.32 -6.76 -12.20
CA TYR A 38 12.32 -5.89 -11.59
C TYR A 38 11.67 -4.75 -10.84
N THR A 39 12.04 -4.60 -9.57
CA THR A 39 11.58 -3.48 -8.73
C THR A 39 12.81 -2.63 -8.44
N PRO A 40 12.91 -1.42 -9.02
CA PRO A 40 14.10 -0.59 -8.86
C PRO A 40 14.22 -0.08 -7.42
N SER A 41 15.44 0.01 -6.91
CA SER A 41 15.69 0.77 -5.68
C SER A 41 15.68 2.28 -5.96
N THR A 42 15.66 3.09 -4.91
CA THR A 42 15.83 4.55 -5.01
C THR A 42 17.13 4.87 -5.77
N GLU A 43 18.24 4.19 -5.47
CA GLU A 43 19.53 4.37 -6.13
C GLU A 43 19.50 3.98 -7.62
N ASP A 44 18.75 2.93 -7.99
CA ASP A 44 18.60 2.54 -9.39
C ASP A 44 17.88 3.62 -10.19
N VAL A 45 16.78 4.17 -9.65
CA VAL A 45 16.03 5.25 -10.32
C VAL A 45 16.91 6.48 -10.47
N LEU A 46 17.62 6.89 -9.42
CA LEU A 46 18.56 8.01 -9.48
C LEU A 46 19.68 7.77 -10.51
N SER A 47 20.19 6.55 -10.62
CA SER A 47 21.21 6.19 -11.61
C SER A 47 20.68 6.33 -13.04
N VAL A 48 19.46 5.86 -13.31
CA VAL A 48 18.81 6.01 -14.62
C VAL A 48 18.56 7.49 -14.94
N LYS A 49 18.09 8.26 -13.96
CA LYS A 49 17.89 9.71 -14.12
C LYS A 49 19.21 10.42 -14.44
N ASP A 50 20.30 10.04 -13.79
CA ASP A 50 21.63 10.63 -14.03
C ASP A 50 22.10 10.37 -15.46
N VAL A 51 21.94 9.14 -15.96
CA VAL A 51 22.26 8.78 -17.34
C VAL A 51 21.41 9.58 -18.34
N LEU A 52 20.09 9.64 -18.14
CA LEU A 52 19.19 10.39 -19.02
C LEU A 52 19.49 11.90 -19.02
N CYS A 53 19.82 12.47 -17.86
CA CYS A 53 20.18 13.88 -17.73
C CYS A 53 21.57 14.18 -18.33
N LYS A 54 22.61 13.38 -18.02
CA LYS A 54 24.00 13.70 -18.37
C LYS A 54 24.40 13.21 -19.76
N GLU A 55 24.04 11.98 -20.11
CA GLU A 55 24.46 11.37 -21.37
C GLU A 55 23.55 11.78 -22.52
N PHE A 56 22.23 11.72 -22.29
CA PHE A 56 21.24 12.11 -23.29
C PHE A 56 20.88 13.60 -23.26
N LYS A 57 21.40 14.35 -22.29
CA LYS A 57 21.20 15.80 -22.14
C LYS A 57 19.71 16.20 -22.10
N LEU A 58 18.87 15.33 -21.55
CA LEU A 58 17.44 15.59 -21.44
C LEU A 58 17.17 16.54 -20.26
N PRO A 59 16.27 17.52 -20.41
CA PRO A 59 15.74 18.29 -19.29
C PRO A 59 15.07 17.37 -18.25
N LEU A 60 15.17 17.74 -16.97
CA LEU A 60 14.63 16.94 -15.85
C LEU A 60 13.15 16.58 -16.04
N GLU A 61 12.33 17.51 -16.54
CA GLU A 61 10.90 17.26 -16.79
C GLU A 61 10.64 16.11 -17.77
N LEU A 62 11.49 15.97 -18.81
CA LEU A 62 11.38 14.88 -19.77
C LEU A 62 11.88 13.57 -19.16
N VAL A 63 12.95 13.62 -18.38
CA VAL A 63 13.46 12.45 -17.64
C VAL A 63 12.39 11.92 -16.69
N ASP A 64 11.79 12.80 -15.90
CA ASP A 64 10.72 12.47 -14.97
C ASP A 64 9.50 11.90 -15.68
N SER A 65 9.13 12.47 -16.83
CA SER A 65 8.04 11.95 -17.68
C SER A 65 8.36 10.56 -18.25
N ILE A 66 9.62 10.29 -18.64
CA ILE A 66 10.05 8.96 -19.11
C ILE A 66 9.96 7.94 -17.97
N ILE A 67 10.45 8.29 -16.78
CA ILE A 67 10.39 7.41 -15.60
C ILE A 67 8.93 7.11 -15.22
N ASP A 68 8.07 8.14 -15.20
CA ASP A 68 6.65 7.98 -14.89
C ASP A 68 5.91 7.16 -15.96
N PHE A 69 6.22 7.38 -17.24
CA PHE A 69 5.64 6.60 -18.34
C PHE A 69 6.08 5.13 -18.32
N ALA A 70 7.31 4.87 -17.90
CA ALA A 70 7.85 3.51 -17.74
C ALA A 70 7.39 2.83 -16.44
N GLU A 71 6.68 3.54 -15.55
CA GLU A 71 6.35 3.10 -14.19
C GLU A 71 7.59 2.61 -13.40
N TYR A 72 8.76 3.19 -13.69
CA TYR A 72 10.04 2.77 -13.11
C TYR A 72 10.26 3.44 -11.75
N TRP A 73 9.45 3.03 -10.77
CA TRP A 73 9.40 3.62 -9.44
C TRP A 73 9.85 2.64 -8.35
N PRO A 74 10.49 3.12 -7.26
CA PRO A 74 10.73 2.28 -6.11
C PRO A 74 9.42 1.89 -5.43
N ARG A 75 9.51 0.84 -4.61
CA ARG A 75 8.35 0.23 -3.96
C ARG A 75 8.67 -0.21 -2.55
N THR A 76 7.76 0.07 -1.62
CA THR A 76 7.71 -0.62 -0.33
C THR A 76 6.64 -1.70 -0.36
N THR A 77 6.95 -2.84 0.26
CA THR A 77 6.06 -4.01 0.28
C THR A 77 5.83 -4.45 1.72
N THR A 78 4.57 -4.66 2.07
CA THR A 78 4.20 -5.43 3.25
C THR A 78 3.28 -6.58 2.85
N CYS A 79 3.40 -7.72 3.52
CA CYS A 79 2.67 -8.94 3.22
C CYS A 79 2.32 -9.68 4.51
N ARG A 80 1.11 -10.20 4.60
CA ARG A 80 0.67 -11.12 5.64
C ARG A 80 0.23 -12.42 4.99
N THR A 81 0.88 -13.53 5.32
CA THR A 81 0.67 -14.85 4.66
C THR A 81 1.06 -16.00 5.59
N GLY A 82 0.89 -17.26 5.18
CA GLY A 82 1.28 -18.42 5.98
C GLY A 82 0.20 -18.85 6.97
N GLY A 83 -0.97 -19.21 6.43
CA GLY A 83 -2.12 -19.71 7.18
C GLY A 83 -3.42 -19.00 6.78
N GLU A 84 -4.50 -19.29 7.48
CA GLU A 84 -5.81 -18.67 7.24
C GLU A 84 -6.27 -17.86 8.45
N LEU A 85 -6.75 -16.64 8.21
CA LEU A 85 -7.50 -15.87 9.19
C LEU A 85 -8.98 -15.88 8.83
N HIS A 86 -9.83 -16.27 9.79
CA HIS A 86 -11.28 -16.35 9.59
C HIS A 86 -11.97 -15.16 10.24
N VAL A 87 -12.47 -14.24 9.43
CA VAL A 87 -13.31 -13.11 9.88
C VAL A 87 -14.76 -13.55 9.83
N ARG A 88 -15.48 -13.43 10.94
CA ARG A 88 -16.87 -13.94 11.08
C ARG A 88 -17.78 -12.81 11.53
N SER A 89 -19.06 -12.93 11.22
CA SER A 89 -20.06 -12.01 11.78
C SER A 89 -20.07 -12.07 13.31
N GLY A 90 -20.25 -10.93 13.98
CA GLY A 90 -20.35 -10.84 15.43
C GLY A 90 -19.45 -9.75 16.02
N ARG A 91 -20.01 -9.01 16.99
CA ARG A 91 -19.39 -7.91 17.77
C ARG A 91 -17.97 -7.50 17.33
N SER A 92 -16.94 -7.93 18.05
CA SER A 92 -15.56 -7.45 17.84
C SER A 92 -14.76 -8.23 16.79
N ILE A 93 -15.39 -9.18 16.08
CA ILE A 93 -14.70 -10.10 15.16
C ILE A 93 -15.15 -9.94 13.69
N GLU A 94 -16.15 -9.09 13.43
CA GLU A 94 -16.68 -8.83 12.09
C GLU A 94 -15.88 -7.81 11.29
N ASN A 95 -15.03 -7.05 11.96
CA ASN A 95 -14.08 -6.10 11.37
C ASN A 95 -12.70 -6.46 11.89
N GLN A 96 -11.83 -6.98 11.03
CA GLN A 96 -10.48 -7.37 11.41
C GLN A 96 -9.47 -6.57 10.62
N PHE A 97 -8.55 -5.94 11.34
CA PHE A 97 -7.38 -5.33 10.78
C PHE A 97 -6.46 -6.42 10.22
N MET A 98 -6.09 -6.31 8.94
CA MET A 98 -5.29 -7.33 8.27
C MET A 98 -3.83 -6.95 8.24
N LEU A 99 -3.55 -5.79 7.65
CA LEU A 99 -2.20 -5.39 7.27
C LEU A 99 -2.13 -3.88 7.07
N ARG A 100 -0.94 -3.35 7.27
CA ARG A 100 -0.55 -1.96 7.07
C ARG A 100 0.69 -1.86 6.20
N SER A 101 0.80 -0.81 5.39
CA SER A 101 2.01 -0.47 4.64
C SER A 101 3.06 0.21 5.53
N TYR A 102 4.29 0.35 5.02
CA TYR A 102 5.17 1.36 5.59
C TYR A 102 4.64 2.78 5.31
N PRO A 103 4.99 3.77 6.14
CA PRO A 103 4.69 5.17 5.84
C PRO A 103 5.30 5.57 4.49
N LEU A 104 4.58 6.37 3.70
CA LEU A 104 5.10 6.88 2.44
C LEU A 104 6.38 7.70 2.69
N GLY A 105 7.44 7.42 1.92
CA GLY A 105 8.75 8.05 2.09
C GLY A 105 9.67 7.38 3.12
N TYR A 106 9.16 6.45 3.94
CA TYR A 106 10.02 5.62 4.80
C TYR A 106 10.60 4.45 3.98
N ILE A 107 11.92 4.32 3.98
CA ILE A 107 12.62 3.17 3.41
C ILE A 107 12.88 2.16 4.55
N PRO A 108 12.23 0.97 4.53
CA PRO A 108 12.52 -0.07 5.51
C PRO A 108 13.93 -0.62 5.32
N ASN A 109 14.60 -0.92 6.44
CA ASN A 109 15.86 -1.67 6.46
C ASN A 109 15.62 -3.17 6.25
N GLU A 110 16.71 -3.93 6.07
CA GLU A 110 16.67 -5.39 5.85
C GLU A 110 16.02 -6.16 7.01
N ASP A 111 16.13 -5.66 8.24
CA ASP A 111 15.58 -6.29 9.45
C ASP A 111 14.10 -5.95 9.69
N ALA A 112 13.52 -5.04 8.91
CA ALA A 112 12.14 -4.61 9.11
C ALA A 112 11.16 -5.71 8.66
N PRO A 113 10.13 -6.03 9.46
CA PRO A 113 9.19 -7.09 9.12
C PRO A 113 8.32 -6.68 7.94
N THR A 114 8.71 -7.11 6.74
CA THR A 114 7.93 -6.92 5.50
C THR A 114 6.96 -8.07 5.25
N ILE A 115 7.27 -9.27 5.74
CA ILE A 115 6.43 -10.47 5.62
C ILE A 115 6.09 -10.98 7.02
N CYS A 116 4.81 -10.94 7.36
CA CYS A 116 4.28 -11.34 8.66
C CYS A 116 3.43 -12.62 8.52
N PRO A 117 3.40 -13.51 9.53
CA PRO A 117 2.53 -14.67 9.52
C PRO A 117 1.04 -14.30 9.63
N MET A 118 0.17 -15.03 8.92
CA MET A 118 -1.28 -14.86 9.00
C MET A 118 -1.80 -15.29 10.38
N ILE A 119 -1.29 -16.43 10.85
CA ILE A 119 -1.54 -17.01 12.16
C ILE A 119 -0.32 -16.68 13.04
N SER A 120 -0.42 -15.65 13.87
CA SER A 120 0.64 -15.31 14.83
C SER A 120 0.22 -15.60 16.25
N THR A 121 1.11 -16.19 17.04
CA THR A 121 0.95 -16.44 18.49
C THR A 121 1.27 -15.22 19.36
N GLY A 122 1.57 -14.07 18.74
CA GLY A 122 1.73 -12.78 19.40
C GLY A 122 1.74 -11.63 18.39
N ASN A 123 0.62 -10.92 18.23
CA ASN A 123 0.43 -9.82 17.27
C ASN A 123 1.16 -8.52 17.70
N HIS A 124 2.49 -8.54 17.77
CA HIS A 124 3.27 -7.40 18.27
C HIS A 124 4.13 -6.69 17.21
N GLU A 125 3.98 -7.05 15.93
CA GLU A 125 4.72 -6.41 14.84
C GLU A 125 3.95 -5.23 14.26
N PHE A 126 4.68 -4.18 13.86
CA PHE A 126 4.13 -2.95 13.31
C PHE A 126 3.08 -3.14 12.19
N PRO A 127 3.29 -4.00 11.16
CA PRO A 127 2.35 -4.11 10.05
C PRO A 127 1.02 -4.77 10.41
N VAL A 128 0.96 -5.55 11.50
CA VAL A 128 -0.19 -6.40 11.85
C VAL A 128 -0.83 -6.04 13.18
N MET A 129 -0.19 -5.22 14.01
CA MET A 129 -0.77 -4.73 15.25
C MET A 129 -1.89 -3.72 14.95
N PRO A 130 -3.15 -4.01 15.35
CA PRO A 130 -4.26 -3.08 15.15
C PRO A 130 -4.05 -1.82 15.99
N ALA A 131 -4.32 -0.67 15.39
CA ALA A 131 -4.40 0.58 16.17
C ALA A 131 -5.71 0.60 16.97
N GLN A 132 -5.68 1.20 18.16
CA GLN A 132 -6.89 1.54 18.90
C GLN A 132 -7.40 2.92 18.48
N PRO A 133 -8.72 3.16 18.50
CA PRO A 133 -9.31 4.48 18.36
C PRO A 133 -8.58 5.51 19.21
N TYR A 134 -8.13 6.57 18.53
CA TYR A 134 -7.15 7.50 19.04
C TYR A 134 -7.70 8.30 20.24
N ASN A 135 -7.32 7.92 21.46
CA ASN A 135 -7.49 8.70 22.68
C ASN A 135 -6.12 9.20 23.13
N LEU A 136 -5.58 10.18 22.42
CA LEU A 136 -4.32 10.77 22.84
C LEU A 136 -4.57 11.72 24.01
N ASN A 137 -3.95 11.46 25.15
CA ASN A 137 -3.81 12.48 26.18
C ASN A 137 -3.15 13.71 25.54
N ALA A 138 -3.75 14.89 25.75
CA ALA A 138 -3.33 16.16 25.17
C ALA A 138 -1.84 16.51 25.40
N ASP A 139 -1.18 15.85 26.36
CA ASP A 139 0.22 16.05 26.70
C ASP A 139 1.21 15.50 25.65
N ILE A 140 0.85 14.50 24.85
CA ILE A 140 1.77 13.91 23.84
C ILE A 140 1.89 14.80 22.59
N LEU A 141 0.84 15.56 22.24
CA LEU A 141 0.85 16.48 21.10
C LEU A 141 1.70 17.73 21.35
N GLN A 142 2.11 18.02 22.59
CA GLN A 142 2.92 19.21 22.90
C GLN A 142 4.35 19.12 22.33
N HIS A 143 4.80 17.91 21.93
CA HIS A 143 6.15 17.65 21.39
C HIS A 143 6.11 16.76 20.13
N ASP A 144 5.12 16.92 19.25
CA ASP A 144 5.08 16.17 17.98
C ASP A 144 5.92 16.88 16.90
N ASN A 145 7.16 16.41 16.71
CA ASN A 145 8.11 16.90 15.72
C ASN A 145 8.08 16.07 14.42
N ARG A 146 6.87 15.77 13.90
CA ARG A 146 6.69 14.97 12.69
C ARG A 146 7.32 15.59 11.45
N GLU A 147 7.40 16.91 11.38
CA GLU A 147 8.00 17.64 10.26
C GLU A 147 9.47 17.28 10.06
N GLU A 148 10.24 17.14 11.15
CA GLU A 148 11.64 16.70 11.06
C GLU A 148 11.75 15.27 10.54
N VAL A 149 10.87 14.38 11.00
CA VAL A 149 10.83 12.98 10.52
C VAL A 149 10.45 12.94 9.04
N PHE A 150 9.46 13.73 8.62
CA PHE A 150 9.05 13.82 7.22
C PHE A 150 10.14 14.41 6.32
N SER A 151 10.89 15.41 6.79
CA SER A 151 12.04 15.95 6.06
C SER A 151 13.09 14.87 5.82
N ARG A 152 13.47 14.13 6.87
CA ARG A 152 14.45 13.05 6.78
C ARG A 152 13.99 11.92 5.85
N TRP A 153 12.72 11.55 5.91
CA TRP A 153 12.14 10.55 5.01
C TRP A 153 12.11 11.05 3.57
N THR A 154 11.78 12.32 3.35
CA THR A 154 11.82 12.95 2.03
C THR A 154 13.25 12.95 1.47
N GLU A 155 14.24 13.31 2.28
CA GLU A 155 15.66 13.29 1.91
C GLU A 155 16.16 11.86 1.64
N ALA A 156 15.81 10.89 2.47
CA ALA A 156 16.26 9.50 2.29
C ALA A 156 15.62 8.84 1.06
N SER A 157 14.31 9.05 0.87
CA SER A 157 13.58 8.48 -0.26
C SER A 157 13.71 9.27 -1.55
N GLN A 158 14.23 10.49 -1.47
CA GLN A 158 14.25 11.44 -2.59
C GLN A 158 12.86 11.61 -3.21
N ILE A 159 11.80 11.51 -2.40
CA ILE A 159 10.43 11.52 -2.91
C ILE A 159 10.09 12.89 -3.50
N ARG A 160 9.36 12.90 -4.63
CA ARG A 160 9.08 14.15 -5.35
C ARG A 160 7.66 14.26 -5.89
N GLY A 161 7.36 15.44 -6.42
CA GLY A 161 6.16 15.71 -7.21
C GLY A 161 4.93 15.99 -6.37
N GLU A 162 3.90 16.56 -7.02
CA GLU A 162 2.62 16.87 -6.37
C GLU A 162 1.91 15.61 -5.87
N HIS A 163 1.98 14.52 -6.64
CA HIS A 163 1.43 13.21 -6.30
C HIS A 163 2.58 12.23 -6.05
N ALA A 164 3.17 12.34 -4.86
CA ALA A 164 4.32 11.57 -4.42
C ALA A 164 4.08 10.05 -4.49
N CYS A 165 2.89 9.61 -4.08
CA CYS A 165 2.44 8.24 -4.33
C CYS A 165 1.97 8.11 -5.78
N ARG A 166 2.51 7.13 -6.50
CA ARG A 166 2.16 6.86 -7.90
C ARG A 166 1.15 5.73 -8.02
N LYS A 167 1.35 4.65 -7.27
CA LYS A 167 0.56 3.44 -7.42
C LYS A 167 0.49 2.68 -6.11
N ILE A 168 -0.67 2.12 -5.80
CA ILE A 168 -0.85 1.17 -4.70
C ILE A 168 -1.45 -0.10 -5.30
N VAL A 169 -0.79 -1.24 -5.07
CA VAL A 169 -1.28 -2.55 -5.51
C VAL A 169 -1.60 -3.39 -4.29
N PHE A 170 -2.84 -3.86 -4.23
CA PHE A 170 -3.31 -4.82 -3.23
C PHE A 170 -3.38 -6.19 -3.88
N THR A 171 -2.73 -7.19 -3.29
CA THR A 171 -2.90 -8.60 -3.70
C THR A 171 -3.52 -9.36 -2.54
N ILE A 172 -4.72 -9.88 -2.75
CA ILE A 172 -5.51 -10.55 -1.71
C ILE A 172 -5.85 -11.95 -2.20
N VAL A 173 -5.58 -12.95 -1.36
CA VAL A 173 -6.03 -14.33 -1.58
C VAL A 173 -7.02 -14.66 -0.48
N SER A 174 -8.28 -14.87 -0.87
CA SER A 174 -9.36 -15.13 0.09
C SER A 174 -10.58 -15.76 -0.56
N HIS A 175 -11.50 -16.25 0.27
CA HIS A 175 -12.81 -16.70 -0.16
C HIS A 175 -13.87 -16.59 0.94
N ASP A 176 -15.10 -16.88 0.55
CA ASP A 176 -16.26 -16.97 1.44
C ASP A 176 -16.41 -18.40 2.01
N GLN A 177 -17.22 -18.64 3.05
CA GLN A 177 -17.41 -19.97 3.68
C GLN A 177 -17.84 -21.11 2.72
N GLY A 178 -18.31 -20.76 1.52
CA GLY A 178 -18.71 -21.76 0.53
C GLY A 178 -20.18 -22.18 0.56
N TRP A 179 -21.05 -21.49 1.31
CA TRP A 179 -22.49 -21.74 1.38
C TRP A 179 -23.25 -20.48 1.84
N GLY A 180 -24.58 -20.48 1.78
CA GLY A 180 -25.40 -19.32 2.13
C GLY A 180 -25.70 -18.41 0.93
N GLY A 181 -26.26 -17.23 1.21
CA GLY A 181 -26.70 -16.27 0.18
C GLY A 181 -27.89 -16.73 -0.66
N SER A 182 -28.35 -15.84 -1.55
CA SER A 182 -29.36 -16.16 -2.56
C SER A 182 -28.78 -17.17 -3.56
N SER A 183 -29.59 -18.16 -3.98
CA SER A 183 -29.17 -19.13 -5.00
C SER A 183 -28.82 -18.48 -6.34
N ALA A 184 -29.45 -17.34 -6.66
CA ALA A 184 -29.22 -16.58 -7.89
C ALA A 184 -27.86 -15.87 -7.92
N ASP A 185 -27.28 -15.60 -6.75
CA ASP A 185 -26.05 -14.82 -6.63
C ASP A 185 -24.79 -15.69 -6.43
N ARG A 186 -24.95 -17.01 -6.34
CA ARG A 186 -23.86 -17.97 -6.06
C ARG A 186 -22.73 -17.87 -7.10
N GLY A 187 -21.49 -17.81 -6.62
CA GLY A 187 -20.32 -17.70 -7.49
C GLY A 187 -20.22 -16.34 -8.20
N THR A 188 -20.93 -15.33 -7.70
CA THR A 188 -20.84 -13.95 -8.15
C THR A 188 -20.44 -13.04 -6.99
N TYR A 189 -20.08 -11.78 -7.28
CA TYR A 189 -19.83 -10.76 -6.26
C TYR A 189 -21.11 -10.08 -5.73
N ARG A 190 -22.27 -10.40 -6.30
CA ARG A 190 -23.57 -9.86 -5.87
C ARG A 190 -24.01 -10.55 -4.58
N GLY A 191 -24.66 -9.81 -3.68
CA GLY A 191 -25.13 -10.37 -2.41
C GLY A 191 -24.03 -10.91 -1.49
N SER A 192 -22.77 -10.50 -1.71
CA SER A 192 -21.64 -10.88 -0.87
C SER A 192 -21.56 -10.02 0.37
N TYR A 193 -21.45 -10.68 1.52
CA TYR A 193 -21.32 -10.05 2.83
C TYR A 193 -19.94 -10.28 3.45
N THR A 194 -18.97 -10.61 2.61
CA THR A 194 -17.55 -10.71 2.94
C THR A 194 -16.75 -9.86 1.96
N TRP A 195 -16.01 -8.88 2.48
CA TRP A 195 -15.28 -7.93 1.65
C TRP A 195 -14.10 -7.32 2.41
N PHE A 196 -13.35 -6.47 1.72
CA PHE A 196 -12.23 -5.71 2.25
C PHE A 196 -12.45 -4.22 2.05
N ASP A 197 -12.02 -3.41 3.02
CA ASP A 197 -11.97 -1.95 2.92
C ASP A 197 -10.54 -1.47 3.12
N VAL A 198 -10.21 -0.31 2.53
CA VAL A 198 -8.93 0.39 2.76
C VAL A 198 -9.13 1.47 3.81
N GLY A 199 -8.20 1.56 4.74
CA GLY A 199 -8.08 2.64 5.70
C GLY A 199 -6.83 3.48 5.45
N LYS A 200 -6.75 4.59 6.19
CA LYS A 200 -5.64 5.53 6.15
C LYS A 200 -5.22 5.87 7.57
N GLU A 201 -3.92 5.97 7.80
CA GLU A 201 -3.35 6.39 9.07
C GLU A 201 -2.24 7.40 8.84
N THR A 202 -1.94 8.20 9.86
CA THR A 202 -0.81 9.12 9.89
C THR A 202 0.09 8.76 11.07
N ILE A 203 1.38 9.06 10.96
CA ILE A 203 2.29 8.89 12.10
C ILE A 203 2.26 10.09 13.05
N HIS A 204 2.53 9.81 14.32
CA HIS A 204 2.85 10.78 15.35
C HIS A 204 4.19 10.43 15.98
N THR A 205 5.00 11.46 16.23
CA THR A 205 6.31 11.28 16.83
C THR A 205 6.25 11.47 18.33
N CYS A 206 7.02 10.65 19.05
CA CYS A 206 7.23 10.82 20.48
C CYS A 206 8.72 10.90 20.77
N GLU A 207 9.15 11.99 21.40
CA GLU A 207 10.53 12.21 21.78
C GLU A 207 10.97 11.31 22.94
N ASP A 208 10.07 10.81 23.79
CA ASP A 208 10.44 10.00 24.96
C ASP A 208 9.97 8.55 24.84
N THR A 209 10.90 7.62 24.60
CA THR A 209 10.60 6.17 24.63
C THR A 209 10.03 5.65 25.96
N SER A 210 10.18 6.40 27.06
CA SER A 210 9.51 6.10 28.32
C SER A 210 7.99 6.28 28.23
N VAL A 211 7.50 7.23 27.41
CA VAL A 211 6.08 7.39 27.08
C VAL A 211 5.58 6.17 26.33
N VAL A 212 6.37 5.63 25.39
CA VAL A 212 6.04 4.38 24.68
C VAL A 212 5.96 3.20 25.66
N ASN A 213 6.86 3.13 26.64
CA ASN A 213 6.79 2.11 27.68
C ASN A 213 5.58 2.30 28.62
N ARG A 214 5.13 3.54 28.87
CA ARG A 214 3.89 3.85 29.60
C ARG A 214 2.62 3.53 28.79
N MET A 215 2.67 3.70 27.47
CA MET A 215 1.55 3.45 26.56
C MET A 215 1.18 1.98 26.44
N ASN A 216 1.96 1.07 27.05
CA ASN A 216 1.96 -0.36 26.79
C ASN A 216 2.23 -0.63 25.30
N ARG A 217 3.43 -1.10 24.96
CA ARG A 217 3.79 -1.42 23.56
C ARG A 217 2.81 -2.37 22.89
N ASP A 218 2.09 -3.17 23.68
CA ASP A 218 1.08 -4.10 23.17
C ASP A 218 -0.25 -3.42 22.82
N ALA A 219 -0.42 -2.12 23.13
CA ALA A 219 -1.64 -1.37 22.91
C ALA A 219 -1.61 -0.47 21.66
N PHE A 220 -0.44 -0.13 21.12
CA PHE A 220 -0.29 0.74 19.95
C PHE A 220 0.84 0.28 19.03
N PRO A 221 0.64 0.30 17.70
CA PRO A 221 1.71 -0.02 16.76
C PRO A 221 2.79 1.06 16.83
N VAL A 222 4.03 0.61 17.04
CA VAL A 222 5.20 1.49 17.11
C VAL A 222 6.16 1.12 15.99
N LEU A 223 6.49 2.11 15.15
CA LEU A 223 7.61 2.02 14.22
C LEU A 223 8.82 2.66 14.90
N LEU A 224 9.90 1.89 15.07
CA LEU A 224 11.17 2.40 15.56
C LEU A 224 12.08 2.68 14.34
N PRO A 225 12.40 3.95 14.05
CA PRO A 225 13.28 4.31 12.93
C PRO A 225 14.70 3.74 13.06
N ARG A 226 15.16 3.40 14.27
CA ARG A 226 16.46 2.77 14.49
C ARG A 226 16.32 1.27 14.47
N HIS A 227 16.54 0.65 13.31
CA HIS A 227 17.11 -0.69 13.10
C HIS A 227 17.77 -0.75 11.71
N GLY A 228 18.54 0.28 11.30
CA GLY A 228 19.28 0.19 10.02
C GLY A 228 19.92 1.44 9.42
N ALA A 229 19.79 2.63 10.01
CA ALA A 229 20.59 3.80 9.60
C ALA A 229 21.45 4.30 10.77
N PRO A 230 22.76 4.57 10.55
CA PRO A 230 23.58 5.28 11.50
C PRO A 230 23.24 6.77 11.43
N VAL A 231 23.16 7.43 12.58
CA VAL A 231 23.90 8.66 12.92
C VAL A 231 23.28 9.20 14.20
N GLU A 232 24.17 9.35 15.16
CA GLU A 232 24.00 10.02 16.42
C GLU A 232 23.20 11.31 16.23
N PHE A 233 22.07 11.42 16.92
CA PHE A 233 21.65 12.74 17.36
C PHE A 233 22.85 13.28 18.15
N GLU A 234 23.52 14.33 17.68
CA GLU A 234 24.24 15.22 18.58
C GLU A 234 23.16 15.82 19.52
N GLY A 235 22.87 15.09 20.60
CA GLY A 235 21.84 15.43 21.58
C GLY A 235 20.51 14.67 21.45
N ASN A 236 20.41 13.54 22.15
CA ASN A 236 19.22 12.95 22.80
C ASN A 236 18.01 12.35 22.02
N VAL A 237 17.70 11.12 22.46
CA VAL A 237 16.45 10.30 22.43
C VAL A 237 16.06 9.53 21.14
N PRO A 238 15.60 8.26 21.24
CA PRO A 238 14.96 7.58 20.10
C PRO A 238 13.55 8.14 19.85
N LEU A 239 13.32 8.73 18.69
CA LEU A 239 11.97 9.03 18.20
C LEU A 239 11.24 7.71 17.93
N ALA A 240 10.14 7.47 18.62
CA ALA A 240 9.21 6.40 18.27
C ALA A 240 8.02 6.98 17.50
N CYS A 241 7.62 6.32 16.42
CA CYS A 241 6.43 6.72 15.68
C CYS A 241 5.26 5.85 16.09
N THR A 242 4.22 6.45 16.67
CA THR A 242 2.90 5.81 16.82
C THR A 242 2.03 6.18 15.62
N VAL A 243 0.87 5.54 15.47
CA VAL A 243 -0.05 5.83 14.37
C VAL A 243 -1.40 6.31 14.90
N GLU A 244 -2.02 7.21 14.16
CA GLU A 244 -3.42 7.61 14.30
C GLU A 244 -4.20 7.09 13.09
N THR A 245 -5.23 6.28 13.32
CA THR A 245 -6.17 5.88 12.28
C THR A 245 -7.13 7.02 11.96
N THR A 246 -7.04 7.54 10.74
CA THR A 246 -7.92 8.62 10.24
C THR A 246 -9.11 8.05 9.47
N VAL A 247 -8.92 6.89 8.83
CA VAL A 247 -9.98 6.12 8.17
C VAL A 247 -9.79 4.65 8.54
N PRO A 248 -10.81 3.96 9.10
CA PRO A 248 -12.14 4.45 9.48
C PRO A 248 -12.14 5.53 10.57
N THR A 249 -13.20 6.33 10.64
CA THR A 249 -13.43 7.30 11.73
C THR A 249 -13.97 6.61 12.98
N VAL A 250 -13.95 7.28 14.13
CA VAL A 250 -14.54 6.77 15.37
C VAL A 250 -16.03 7.11 15.45
N ASN A 251 -16.82 6.25 16.11
CA ASN A 251 -18.24 6.49 16.29
C ASN A 251 -18.47 7.64 17.29
N SER A 252 -19.23 8.68 16.91
CA SER A 252 -19.46 9.85 17.78
C SER A 252 -20.13 9.51 19.13
N SER A 253 -20.90 8.42 19.20
CA SER A 253 -21.56 7.94 20.43
C SER A 253 -20.73 6.91 21.20
N SER A 254 -19.65 6.39 20.60
CA SER A 254 -18.78 5.36 21.18
C SER A 254 -17.36 5.55 20.64
N PRO A 255 -16.62 6.55 21.17
CA PRO A 255 -15.30 6.94 20.64
C PRO A 255 -14.21 5.88 20.89
N ASP A 256 -14.54 4.81 21.62
CA ASP A 256 -13.70 3.64 21.84
C ASP A 256 -13.72 2.66 20.65
N ARG A 257 -14.48 2.93 19.58
CA ARG A 257 -14.61 2.02 18.42
C ARG A 257 -14.63 2.75 17.09
N PHE A 258 -14.00 2.12 16.10
CA PHE A 258 -14.11 2.54 14.71
C PHE A 258 -15.52 2.29 14.16
N GLU A 259 -15.99 3.23 13.36
CA GLU A 259 -17.22 3.12 12.61
C GLU A 259 -16.97 2.36 11.31
N HIS A 260 -17.73 1.29 11.14
CA HIS A 260 -17.68 0.49 9.93
C HIS A 260 -19.10 0.31 9.39
N PRO A 261 -19.30 0.45 8.07
CA PRO A 261 -20.62 0.29 7.48
C PRO A 261 -21.11 -1.16 7.66
N LEU A 262 -22.43 -1.30 7.78
CA LEU A 262 -23.06 -2.62 7.86
C LEU A 262 -22.97 -3.36 6.53
N MET A 263 -22.97 -2.63 5.41
CA MET A 263 -22.98 -3.16 4.05
C MET A 263 -21.69 -2.76 3.32
N PRO A 264 -21.23 -3.54 2.33
CA PRO A 264 -20.19 -3.08 1.40
C PRO A 264 -20.60 -1.75 0.76
N THR A 265 -19.65 -0.82 0.64
CA THR A 265 -19.90 0.49 0.03
C THR A 265 -19.30 0.55 -1.37
N MET A 266 -19.58 1.62 -2.11
CA MET A 266 -18.92 1.86 -3.40
C MET A 266 -17.40 2.12 -3.25
N LYS A 267 -16.90 2.30 -2.03
CA LYS A 267 -15.48 2.46 -1.70
C LYS A 267 -14.82 1.17 -1.22
N SER A 268 -15.55 0.05 -1.18
CA SER A 268 -14.98 -1.23 -0.79
C SER A 268 -13.91 -1.67 -1.77
N LEU A 269 -12.80 -2.19 -1.25
CA LEU A 269 -11.65 -2.60 -2.04
C LEU A 269 -12.00 -3.78 -2.94
N GLN A 270 -12.54 -4.84 -2.34
CA GLN A 270 -12.85 -6.09 -3.03
C GLN A 270 -13.87 -6.89 -2.23
N LYS A 271 -14.91 -7.41 -2.90
CA LYS A 271 -15.85 -8.41 -2.38
C LYS A 271 -15.36 -9.82 -2.72
N ASN A 272 -15.69 -10.81 -1.90
CA ASN A 272 -15.50 -12.22 -2.28
C ASN A 272 -16.66 -12.71 -3.15
N LEU A 273 -16.40 -13.73 -3.97
CA LEU A 273 -17.46 -14.51 -4.61
C LEU A 273 -18.30 -15.22 -3.54
N THR A 274 -19.62 -15.12 -3.66
CA THR A 274 -20.53 -15.77 -2.70
C THR A 274 -20.43 -17.29 -2.78
N ALA A 275 -20.55 -17.94 -1.62
CA ALA A 275 -20.69 -19.39 -1.51
C ALA A 275 -19.64 -20.19 -2.30
N THR A 276 -18.42 -19.66 -2.43
CA THR A 276 -17.32 -20.29 -3.16
C THR A 276 -16.24 -20.73 -2.18
N ARG A 277 -15.89 -22.02 -2.19
CA ARG A 277 -14.84 -22.59 -1.31
C ARG A 277 -13.42 -22.42 -1.84
N GLN A 278 -13.28 -22.14 -3.13
CA GLN A 278 -11.99 -21.98 -3.77
C GLN A 278 -11.50 -20.55 -3.58
N SER A 279 -10.32 -20.41 -2.99
CA SER A 279 -9.60 -19.15 -2.84
C SER A 279 -9.42 -18.46 -4.19
N GLN A 280 -9.76 -17.18 -4.21
CA GLN A 280 -9.59 -16.31 -5.36
C GLN A 280 -8.44 -15.36 -5.05
N GLU A 281 -7.59 -15.13 -6.05
CA GLU A 281 -6.59 -14.07 -6.01
C GLU A 281 -7.16 -12.83 -6.69
N HIS A 282 -7.16 -11.72 -5.98
CA HIS A 282 -7.52 -10.40 -6.51
C HIS A 282 -6.29 -9.49 -6.46
N LYS A 283 -5.87 -8.99 -7.62
CA LYS A 283 -4.83 -7.96 -7.76
C LYS A 283 -5.51 -6.63 -8.11
N ILE A 284 -5.65 -5.74 -7.13
CA ILE A 284 -6.31 -4.45 -7.27
C ILE A 284 -5.24 -3.35 -7.37
N THR A 285 -5.26 -2.59 -8.46
CA THR A 285 -4.35 -1.45 -8.66
C THR A 285 -5.12 -0.15 -8.54
N TRP A 286 -4.63 0.73 -7.67
CA TRP A 286 -5.02 2.14 -7.57
C TRP A 286 -3.86 2.98 -8.09
N SER A 287 -4.13 3.87 -9.04
CA SER A 287 -3.10 4.72 -9.66
C SER A 287 -3.43 6.20 -9.51
N PHE A 288 -2.40 7.04 -9.45
CA PHE A 288 -2.56 8.49 -9.58
C PHE A 288 -3.11 8.92 -10.94
N GLN A 289 -3.06 8.07 -11.97
CA GLN A 289 -3.66 8.35 -13.28
C GLN A 289 -5.12 7.93 -13.38
N ASP A 290 -5.67 7.24 -12.38
CA ASP A 290 -7.07 6.83 -12.34
C ASP A 290 -8.00 8.07 -12.42
N ASN A 291 -9.06 7.96 -13.22
CA ASN A 291 -9.95 9.09 -13.56
C ASN A 291 -11.42 8.70 -13.77
N ILE A 292 -11.87 7.56 -13.24
CA ILE A 292 -13.28 7.15 -13.29
C ILE A 292 -14.06 7.95 -12.25
N MET A 293 -14.57 9.12 -12.66
CA MET A 293 -15.25 10.06 -11.75
C MET A 293 -16.72 9.69 -11.49
N ASN A 294 -17.38 9.05 -12.44
CA ASN A 294 -18.78 8.65 -12.31
C ASN A 294 -18.88 7.14 -12.00
N PRO A 295 -19.34 6.75 -10.80
CA PRO A 295 -19.49 5.34 -10.43
C PRO A 295 -20.54 4.60 -11.27
N ASP A 296 -21.53 5.32 -11.82
CA ASP A 296 -22.57 4.75 -12.68
C ASP A 296 -22.17 4.67 -14.16
N SER A 297 -20.92 5.03 -14.49
CA SER A 297 -20.39 4.85 -15.84
C SER A 297 -20.22 3.37 -16.18
N VAL A 298 -20.01 3.06 -17.46
CA VAL A 298 -19.69 1.69 -17.92
C VAL A 298 -18.47 1.16 -17.19
N ALA A 299 -17.41 1.97 -17.09
CA ALA A 299 -16.19 1.60 -16.37
C ALA A 299 -16.44 1.34 -14.87
N GLY A 300 -17.28 2.16 -14.22
CA GLY A 300 -17.68 1.95 -12.82
C GLY A 300 -18.48 0.66 -12.62
N THR A 301 -19.38 0.35 -13.56
CA THR A 301 -20.16 -0.89 -13.57
C THR A 301 -19.26 -2.12 -13.79
N ASP A 302 -18.25 -2.00 -14.65
CA ASP A 302 -17.27 -3.07 -14.90
C ASP A 302 -16.46 -3.38 -13.63
N LEU A 303 -16.09 -2.37 -12.83
CA LEU A 303 -15.45 -2.57 -11.52
C LEU A 303 -16.37 -3.33 -10.56
N GLU A 304 -17.64 -2.92 -10.46
CA GLU A 304 -18.59 -3.57 -9.57
C GLU A 304 -18.84 -5.04 -9.97
N SER A 305 -18.88 -5.31 -11.28
CA SER A 305 -19.02 -6.67 -11.82
C SER A 305 -17.87 -7.59 -11.42
N GLN A 306 -16.70 -7.02 -11.12
CA GLN A 306 -15.49 -7.71 -10.63
C GLN A 306 -15.38 -7.71 -9.10
N GLY A 307 -16.38 -7.16 -8.40
CA GLY A 307 -16.41 -7.09 -6.95
C GLY A 307 -15.63 -5.94 -6.34
N ARG A 308 -15.05 -5.05 -7.16
CA ARG A 308 -14.37 -3.82 -6.72
C ARG A 308 -15.38 -2.68 -6.60
N GLY A 309 -15.23 -1.82 -5.58
CA GLY A 309 -16.08 -0.65 -5.42
C GLY A 309 -15.92 0.34 -6.58
N SER A 310 -17.03 0.81 -7.14
CA SER A 310 -17.05 1.69 -8.31
C SER A 310 -16.45 3.08 -8.08
N GLU A 311 -16.31 3.52 -6.82
CA GLU A 311 -15.66 4.79 -6.45
C GLU A 311 -14.16 4.66 -6.17
N THR A 312 -13.56 3.48 -6.35
CA THR A 312 -12.15 3.23 -5.97
C THR A 312 -11.14 3.46 -7.10
N ALA A 313 -11.58 3.91 -8.28
CA ALA A 313 -10.72 4.12 -9.46
C ALA A 313 -10.81 5.57 -9.99
N ASN A 314 -10.91 6.54 -9.07
CA ASN A 314 -10.91 7.98 -9.37
C ASN A 314 -9.55 8.67 -9.10
N GLY A 315 -8.58 7.91 -8.59
CA GLY A 315 -7.23 8.38 -8.27
C GLY A 315 -7.10 9.28 -7.03
N ALA A 316 -8.21 9.68 -6.41
CA ALA A 316 -8.19 10.63 -5.30
C ALA A 316 -7.37 10.11 -4.11
N PHE A 317 -7.60 8.85 -3.72
CA PHE A 317 -6.86 8.25 -2.59
C PHE A 317 -5.34 8.30 -2.82
N VAL A 318 -4.87 7.96 -4.01
CA VAL A 318 -3.44 7.92 -4.35
C VAL A 318 -2.85 9.33 -4.42
N LYS A 319 -3.57 10.27 -5.07
CA LYS A 319 -3.15 11.67 -5.20
C LYS A 319 -3.04 12.39 -3.86
N ASP A 320 -3.90 12.02 -2.91
CA ASP A 320 -3.98 12.62 -1.57
C ASP A 320 -2.99 12.02 -0.56
N MET A 321 -2.21 11.01 -0.95
CA MET A 321 -1.17 10.42 -0.09
C MET A 321 0.01 11.37 0.06
N LYS A 322 0.39 11.63 1.31
CA LYS A 322 1.51 12.48 1.72
C LYS A 322 2.59 11.64 2.39
N VAL A 323 3.80 12.20 2.48
CA VAL A 323 4.88 11.60 3.26
C VAL A 323 4.39 11.36 4.68
N GLY A 324 4.62 10.14 5.19
CA GLY A 324 4.14 9.70 6.49
C GLY A 324 2.74 9.10 6.54
N ASP A 325 1.94 9.24 5.47
CA ASP A 325 0.67 8.54 5.38
C ASP A 325 0.89 7.04 5.20
N ILE A 326 -0.02 6.27 5.79
CA ILE A 326 0.01 4.83 5.84
C ILE A 326 -1.31 4.27 5.30
N VAL A 327 -1.22 3.19 4.52
CA VAL A 327 -2.38 2.47 3.96
C VAL A 327 -2.66 1.24 4.81
N THR A 328 -3.93 0.98 5.11
CA THR A 328 -4.34 -0.23 5.85
C THR A 328 -5.41 -1.02 5.11
N VAL A 329 -5.47 -2.33 5.34
CA VAL A 329 -6.51 -3.21 4.81
C VAL A 329 -7.27 -3.85 5.96
N TRP A 330 -8.60 -3.83 5.84
CA TRP A 330 -9.52 -4.39 6.82
C TRP A 330 -10.40 -5.45 6.16
N ALA A 331 -10.41 -6.66 6.70
CA ALA A 331 -11.30 -7.72 6.26
C ALA A 331 -12.60 -7.68 7.05
N LYS A 332 -13.71 -7.96 6.36
CA LYS A 332 -15.05 -7.89 6.91
C LYS A 332 -15.86 -9.13 6.56
N ALA A 333 -16.73 -9.50 7.50
CA ALA A 333 -17.78 -10.49 7.32
C ALA A 333 -19.03 -10.03 8.08
N ARG A 334 -20.22 -10.14 7.48
CA ARG A 334 -21.48 -9.71 8.09
C ARG A 334 -22.54 -10.78 8.02
N PHE A 335 -23.45 -10.73 8.99
CA PHE A 335 -24.59 -11.64 9.14
C PHE A 335 -24.21 -13.08 9.50
N PRO A 336 -25.02 -13.75 10.35
CA PRO A 336 -24.75 -15.13 10.75
C PRO A 336 -24.56 -16.06 9.55
N GLY A 337 -23.53 -16.90 9.62
CA GLY A 337 -23.19 -17.88 8.58
C GLY A 337 -22.11 -17.40 7.60
N TRP A 338 -21.86 -16.08 7.50
CA TRP A 338 -20.79 -15.55 6.66
C TRP A 338 -19.43 -15.54 7.37
N VAL A 339 -18.40 -15.93 6.63
CA VAL A 339 -17.01 -16.06 7.04
C VAL A 339 -16.11 -15.67 5.86
N ASN A 340 -15.34 -14.61 6.03
CA ASN A 340 -14.26 -14.27 5.10
C ASN A 340 -13.00 -15.03 5.55
N ILE A 341 -12.56 -15.98 4.73
CA ILE A 341 -11.36 -16.79 4.96
C ILE A 341 -10.24 -16.15 4.14
N VAL A 342 -9.25 -15.59 4.83
CA VAL A 342 -8.16 -14.83 4.22
C VAL A 342 -6.84 -15.59 4.38
N GLU A 343 -6.20 -15.90 3.25
CA GLU A 343 -4.94 -16.65 3.20
C GLU A 343 -3.73 -15.71 3.06
N SER A 344 -3.88 -14.64 2.27
CA SER A 344 -2.84 -13.61 2.18
C SER A 344 -3.39 -12.24 1.85
N VAL A 345 -2.73 -11.21 2.38
CA VAL A 345 -2.92 -9.80 1.99
C VAL A 345 -1.55 -9.20 1.78
N LYS A 346 -1.35 -8.51 0.65
CA LYS A 346 -0.11 -7.80 0.32
C LYS A 346 -0.44 -6.39 -0.13
N ILE A 347 0.35 -5.43 0.34
CA ILE A 347 0.27 -4.02 -0.05
C ILE A 347 1.62 -3.62 -0.63
N ASP A 348 1.59 -3.12 -1.84
CA ASP A 348 2.74 -2.58 -2.57
C ASP A 348 2.50 -1.09 -2.83
N VAL A 349 3.35 -0.21 -2.29
CA VAL A 349 3.23 1.24 -2.46
C VAL A 349 4.41 1.74 -3.28
N TYR A 350 4.11 2.37 -4.42
CA TYR A 350 5.08 2.92 -5.37
C TYR A 350 5.09 4.45 -5.28
N TYR A 351 6.28 5.04 -5.35
CA TYR A 351 6.44 6.49 -5.18
C TYR A 351 7.43 7.10 -6.17
N ALA A 352 7.28 8.40 -6.45
CA ALA A 352 8.13 9.11 -7.38
C ALA A 352 9.45 9.56 -6.72
N VAL A 353 10.58 9.33 -7.41
CA VAL A 353 11.95 9.69 -6.97
C VAL A 353 12.68 10.57 -7.95
#